data_AF-A0A534QEQ2-F1
#
_entry.id   AF-A0A534QEQ2-F1
#
_cell.length_a   1.000
_cell.length_b   1.000
_cell.length_c   1.000
_cell.angle_alpha   90.00
_cell.angle_beta   90.00
_cell.angle_gamma   90.00
#
_symmetry.space_group_name_H-M   'P 1'
#
loop_
_entity.id
_entity.type
_entity.pdbx_description
1 polymer ?
#
loop_
_entity_poly.entity_id
_entity_poly.type
_entity_poly.pdbx_seq_one_letter_code
_entity_poly.pdbx_strand_id
1 'polypeptide(L)' 'MTKKPKSDYAIQAVANALRLLRVFRDEDEIGVAELARRLELPKNNVFRLLATMEELSFIEQSCVSGRYRLGLA' A
#
# COMPACT_ATOMS: atom_id res chain seq x y z
N MET A 1 29.13 1.58 -22.97
CA MET A 1 27.88 0.89 -22.58
C MET A 1 27.18 1.77 -21.54
N THR A 2 26.16 2.52 -21.91
CA THR A 2 25.39 3.36 -20.98
C THR A 2 24.49 2.46 -20.13
N LYS A 3 24.62 2.54 -18.80
CA LYS A 3 23.88 1.72 -17.84
C LYS A 3 22.39 2.09 -17.94
N LYS A 4 21.50 1.10 -18.10
CA LYS A 4 20.05 1.33 -18.10
C LYS A 4 19.60 1.98 -16.77
N PRO A 5 18.58 2.85 -16.80
CA PRO A 5 18.06 3.48 -15.59
C PRO A 5 17.49 2.43 -14.63
N LYS A 6 17.66 2.61 -13.31
CA LYS A 6 17.18 1.67 -12.30
C LYS A 6 15.65 1.45 -12.34
N SER A 7 14.90 2.38 -12.93
CA SER A 7 13.46 2.27 -13.18
C SER A 7 13.08 1.06 -14.04
N ASP A 8 13.95 0.64 -14.96
CA ASP A 8 13.69 -0.51 -15.85
C ASP A 8 13.64 -1.84 -15.08
N TYR A 9 14.21 -1.86 -13.88
CA TYR A 9 14.22 -3.04 -12.99
C TYR A 9 13.19 -2.94 -11.86
N ALA A 10 12.38 -1.88 -11.84
CA ALA A 10 11.41 -1.67 -10.77
C ALA A 10 10.25 -2.65 -10.90
N ILE A 11 10.01 -3.42 -9.83
CA ILE A 11 8.83 -4.29 -9.73
C ILE A 11 7.64 -3.43 -9.31
N GLN A 12 6.68 -3.24 -10.21
CA GLN A 12 5.53 -2.36 -9.98
C GLN A 12 4.74 -2.73 -8.72
N ALA A 13 4.58 -4.02 -8.43
CA ALA A 13 3.89 -4.48 -7.22
C ALA A 13 4.58 -4.00 -5.94
N VAL A 14 5.91 -4.11 -5.87
CA VAL A 14 6.73 -3.62 -4.73
C VAL A 14 6.66 -2.11 -4.63
N ALA A 15 6.74 -1.40 -5.77
CA ALA A 15 6.60 0.05 -5.79
C ALA A 15 5.22 0.50 -5.25
N ASN A 16 4.14 -0.18 -5.65
CA ASN A 16 2.78 0.13 -5.19
C ASN A 16 2.61 -0.18 -3.69
N ALA A 17 3.16 -1.29 -3.22
CA ALA A 17 3.23 -1.65 -1.81
C ALA A 17 3.88 -0.54 -0.96
N LEU A 18 5.06 -0.06 -1.38
CA LEU A 18 5.75 1.03 -0.68
C LEU A 18 5.03 2.37 -0.80
N ARG A 19 4.37 2.64 -1.92
CA ARG A 19 3.48 3.82 -2.06
C ARG A 19 2.31 3.75 -1.08
N LEU A 20 1.71 2.58 -0.91
CA LEU A 20 0.61 2.37 0.04
C LEU A 20 1.02 2.72 1.47
N LEU A 21 2.18 2.24 1.93
CA LEU A 21 2.70 2.58 3.27
C LEU A 21 2.91 4.08 3.47
N ARG A 22 3.35 4.79 2.43
CA ARG A 22 3.57 6.25 2.51
C ARG A 22 2.28 7.04 2.70
N VAL A 23 1.14 6.52 2.26
CA VAL A 23 -0.16 7.21 2.34
C VAL A 23 -0.62 7.38 3.81
N PHE A 24 -0.17 6.51 4.71
CA PHE A 24 -0.46 6.57 6.15
C PHE A 24 0.45 7.53 6.94
N ARG A 25 1.30 8.31 6.27
CA ARG A 25 2.14 9.31 6.97
C ARG A 25 1.32 10.46 7.55
N ASP A 26 0.25 10.84 6.85
CA ASP A 26 -0.53 12.04 7.15
C ASP A 26 -1.85 11.71 7.86
N GLU A 27 -2.27 10.44 7.86
CA GLU A 27 -3.54 9.96 8.43
C GLU A 27 -3.35 8.59 9.08
N ASP A 28 -3.87 8.44 10.30
CA ASP A 28 -3.74 7.20 11.08
C ASP A 28 -4.57 6.05 10.50
N GLU A 29 -5.80 6.32 10.01
CA GLU A 29 -6.71 5.30 9.49
C GLU A 29 -7.33 5.68 8.13
N ILE A 30 -7.17 4.80 7.13
CA ILE A 30 -7.61 5.05 5.75
C ILE A 30 -8.41 3.86 5.21
N GLY A 31 -9.55 4.13 4.60
CA GLY A 31 -10.40 3.11 3.97
C GLY A 31 -9.87 2.66 2.61
N VAL A 32 -10.20 1.42 2.21
CA VAL A 32 -9.76 0.83 0.93
C VAL A 32 -10.15 1.65 -0.30
N ALA A 33 -11.33 2.29 -0.30
CA ALA A 33 -11.78 3.13 -1.41
C ALA A 33 -10.96 4.41 -1.55
N GLU A 34 -10.56 4.99 -0.42
CA GLU A 34 -9.72 6.19 -0.38
C GLU A 34 -8.29 5.85 -0.81
N LEU A 35 -7.76 4.71 -0.35
CA LEU A 35 -6.46 4.19 -0.81
C LEU A 35 -6.44 3.95 -2.32
N ALA A 36 -7.50 3.36 -2.89
CA ALA A 36 -7.63 3.17 -4.33
C ALA A 36 -7.58 4.50 -5.10
N ARG A 37 -8.25 5.54 -4.58
CA ARG A 37 -8.22 6.88 -5.17
C ARG A 37 -6.83 7.51 -5.07
N ARG A 38 -6.20 7.50 -3.90
CA ARG A 38 -4.86 8.11 -3.66
C ARG A 38 -3.73 7.42 -4.41
N LEU A 39 -3.82 6.10 -4.57
CA LEU A 39 -2.83 5.31 -5.29
C LEU A 39 -3.07 5.25 -6.79
N GLU A 40 -4.25 5.71 -7.25
CA GLU A 40 -4.71 5.59 -8.65
C GLU A 40 -4.70 4.12 -9.11
N LEU A 41 -5.17 3.23 -8.24
CA LEU A 41 -5.19 1.79 -8.47
C LEU A 41 -6.62 1.24 -8.40
N PRO A 42 -6.95 0.19 -9.17
CA PRO A 42 -8.20 -0.53 -9.01
C PRO A 42 -8.36 -1.05 -7.58
N LYS A 43 -9.59 -0.98 -7.05
CA LYS A 43 -9.91 -1.42 -5.68
C LYS A 43 -9.46 -2.86 -5.40
N ASN A 44 -9.55 -3.76 -6.40
CA ASN A 44 -9.07 -5.14 -6.28
C ASN A 44 -7.54 -5.22 -6.08
N ASN A 45 -6.76 -4.38 -6.77
CA ASN A 45 -5.31 -4.35 -6.58
C ASN A 45 -4.93 -3.82 -5.20
N VAL A 46 -5.59 -2.76 -4.73
CA VAL A 46 -5.37 -2.24 -3.37
C VAL A 46 -5.76 -3.27 -2.32
N PHE A 47 -6.89 -3.95 -2.48
CA PHE A 47 -7.31 -5.02 -1.57
C PHE A 47 -6.26 -6.13 -1.47
N ARG A 48 -5.70 -6.59 -2.60
CA ARG A 48 -4.63 -7.60 -2.60
C ARG A 48 -3.35 -7.11 -1.93
N LEU A 49 -2.96 -5.85 -2.17
CA LEU A 49 -1.80 -5.25 -1.49
C LEU A 49 -2.02 -5.18 0.02
N LEU A 50 -3.22 -4.77 0.46
CA LEU A 50 -3.58 -4.71 1.86
C LEU A 50 -3.52 -6.09 2.50
N ALA A 51 -4.15 -7.10 1.90
CA ALA A 51 -4.13 -8.47 2.41
C ALA A 51 -2.69 -9.01 2.59
N THR A 52 -1.81 -8.81 1.61
CA THR A 52 -0.40 -9.21 1.72
C THR A 52 0.34 -8.43 2.81
N MET A 53 0.10 -7.12 2.92
CA MET A 53 0.76 -6.28 3.93
C MET A 53 0.28 -6.59 5.35
N GLU A 54 -1.00 -6.96 5.50
CA GLU A 54 -1.61 -7.36 6.76
C GLU A 54 -1.10 -8.72 7.23
N GLU A 55 -0.99 -9.70 6.31
CA GLU A 55 -0.34 -10.99 6.59
C GLU A 55 1.10 -10.82 7.07
N LEU A 56 1.80 -9.81 6.55
CA LEU A 56 3.18 -9.46 6.93
C LEU A 56 3.26 -8.45 8.10
N SER A 57 2.13 -8.13 8.74
CA SER A 57 2.05 -7.21 9.90
C SER A 57 2.52 -5.77 9.65
N PHE A 58 2.67 -5.35 8.39
CA PHE A 58 2.99 -3.95 8.05
C PHE A 58 1.79 -3.01 8.17
N ILE A 59 0.59 -3.56 8.07
CA ILE A 59 -0.67 -2.86 8.27
C ILE A 59 -1.62 -3.74 9.09
N GLU A 60 -2.67 -3.14 9.62
CA GLU A 60 -3.75 -3.85 10.28
C GLU A 60 -5.10 -3.22 9.95
N GLN A 61 -6.15 -4.04 9.85
CA GLN A 61 -7.52 -3.54 9.76
C GLN A 61 -8.11 -3.30 11.16
N SER A 62 -8.56 -2.07 11.41
CA SER A 62 -9.28 -1.68 12.61
C SER A 62 -10.62 -2.44 12.67
N CYS A 63 -10.81 -3.23 13.73
CA CYS A 63 -12.06 -3.97 13.96
C CYS A 63 -13.26 -3.07 14.28
N VAL A 64 -13.00 -1.81 14.65
CA VAL A 64 -14.03 -0.82 15.00
C VAL A 64 -14.49 -0.04 13.77
N SER A 65 -13.57 0.42 12.94
CA SER A 65 -13.88 1.31 11.80
C SER A 65 -13.89 0.59 10.45
N GLY A 66 -13.32 -0.62 10.37
CA GLY A 66 -13.09 -1.34 9.11
C GLY A 66 -12.04 -0.70 8.21
N ARG A 67 -11.33 0.33 8.69
CA ARG A 67 -10.25 1.03 7.97
C ARG A 67 -8.90 0.39 8.29
N TYR A 68 -7.90 0.71 7.47
CA TYR A 68 -6.54 0.21 7.63
C TYR A 68 -5.65 1.26 8.29
N ARG A 69 -4.65 0.81 9.04
CA ARG A 69 -3.59 1.65 9.62
C ARG A 69 -2.23 0.94 9.56
N LEU A 70 -1.15 1.66 9.83
CA LEU A 70 0.18 1.06 9.94
C LEU A 70 0.22 0.08 11.12
N GLY A 71 0.75 -1.12 10.87
CA GLY A 71 1.00 -2.13 11.89
C GLY A 71 2.25 -1.80 12.69
N LEU A 72 2.29 -2.27 13.93
CA LEU A 72 3.36 -2.01 14.91
C LEU A 72 4.62 -2.86 14.70
N ALA A 73 4.96 -3.24 13.46
CA ALA A 73 6.08 -4.13 13.14
C ALA A 73 7.37 -3.82 13.92
#